data_AF-A0AAQ3PM69-F1
#
_entry.id   AF-A0AAQ3PM69-F1
#
_cell.length_a   1.000
_cell.length_b   1.000
_cell.length_c   1.000
_cell.angle_alpha   90.00
_cell.angle_beta   90.00
_cell.angle_gamma   90.00
#
_symmetry.space_group_name_H-M   'P 1'
#
loop_
_entity.id
_entity.type
_entity.pdbx_description
1 polymer ?
#
loop_
_entity_poly.entity_id
_entity_poly.type
_entity_poly.pdbx_seq_one_letter_code
_entity_poly.pdbx_strand_id
1 'polypeptide(L)'
;MPDYETWSFHGKKETRVETEGEADDSAGVDRIDEMLKTLQPEFGLNSKDPPTKEVEEFFKLLQASEEPLHEHTKVSLLVFVTRLIAIKSKYFFSNNCFNDLMQLIGDVLPQPHKLPNDMYQCKRLTKALGMGYEKIDMCPDGCMLFCDDHVDKKKCLKCGKGRYVEVVNEDGDHVTTDVA
;
A
#
# COMPACT_ATOMS: atom_id res chain seq x y z
N MET A 1 20.69 -14.93 -7.57
CA MET A 1 21.26 -13.60 -7.88
C MET A 1 21.82 -13.05 -6.59
N PRO A 2 23.16 -13.06 -6.38
CA PRO A 2 23.74 -12.80 -5.07
C PRO A 2 23.93 -11.32 -4.69
N ASP A 3 23.71 -10.35 -5.59
CA ASP A 3 24.13 -8.96 -5.36
C ASP A 3 22.99 -7.95 -5.58
N TYR A 4 21.82 -8.21 -5.02
CA TYR A 4 20.75 -7.21 -5.00
C TYR A 4 20.60 -6.65 -3.59
N GLU A 5 21.50 -5.75 -3.23
CA GLU A 5 21.36 -4.89 -2.07
C GLU A 5 21.57 -3.43 -2.53
N THR A 6 20.58 -2.59 -2.19
CA THR A 6 20.50 -1.14 -2.43
C THR A 6 19.94 -0.68 -3.79
N TRP A 7 18.67 -0.27 -3.77
CA TRP A 7 17.92 0.28 -4.91
C TRP A 7 18.05 1.82 -4.94
N SER A 8 19.11 2.32 -5.58
CA SER A 8 19.51 3.74 -5.57
C SER A 8 18.70 4.68 -6.47
N PHE A 9 17.87 4.17 -7.38
CA PHE A 9 17.16 4.99 -8.37
C PHE A 9 15.82 5.57 -7.90
N HIS A 10 15.43 5.39 -6.64
CA HIS A 10 14.21 5.96 -6.05
C HIS A 10 14.45 7.25 -5.24
N GLY A 11 15.56 7.95 -5.48
CA GLY A 11 15.89 9.22 -4.83
C GLY A 11 16.21 9.11 -3.32
N LYS A 12 16.29 7.91 -2.75
CA LYS A 12 16.81 7.72 -1.39
C LYS A 12 18.33 7.89 -1.41
N LYS A 13 18.80 9.05 -0.94
CA LYS A 13 20.21 9.21 -0.55
C LYS A 13 20.48 8.27 0.62
N GLU A 14 21.52 7.45 0.54
CA GLU A 14 22.08 6.79 1.71
C GLU A 14 22.47 7.87 2.71
N THR A 15 21.66 8.05 3.75
CA THR A 15 22.08 8.80 4.91
C THR A 15 22.68 7.77 5.84
N ARG A 16 24.01 7.64 5.77
CA ARG A 16 24.76 6.84 6.73
C ARG A 16 24.64 7.52 8.09
N VAL A 17 23.66 7.11 8.90
CA VAL A 17 23.65 7.45 10.31
C VAL A 17 24.67 6.52 10.95
N GLU A 18 25.81 7.09 11.33
CA GLU A 18 26.73 6.42 12.25
C GLU A 18 26.04 6.34 13.61
N THR A 19 25.38 5.21 13.88
CA THR A 19 24.99 4.85 15.24
C THR A 19 26.23 4.33 15.94
N GLU A 20 26.98 5.23 16.56
CA GLU A 20 27.75 4.88 17.75
C GLU A 20 26.75 4.83 18.91
N GLY A 21 26.40 3.61 19.35
CA GLY A 21 25.45 3.41 20.43
C GLY A 21 25.50 1.96 20.91
N GLU A 22 26.04 1.79 22.11
CA GLU A 22 26.24 0.53 22.80
C GLU A 22 24.95 -0.28 22.93
N ALA A 23 25.08 -1.60 22.85
CA ALA A 23 23.98 -2.52 23.07
C ALA A 23 23.53 -2.44 24.54
N ASP A 24 22.40 -1.80 24.80
CA ASP A 24 21.70 -1.87 26.09
C ASP A 24 20.37 -2.60 25.93
N ASP A 25 20.30 -3.72 26.65
CA ASP A 25 19.27 -4.74 26.61
C ASP A 25 18.09 -4.26 27.46
N SER A 26 17.22 -3.43 26.87
CA SER A 26 16.04 -2.90 27.54
C SER A 26 14.82 -3.11 26.66
N ALA A 27 13.90 -3.96 27.15
CA ALA A 27 12.63 -4.26 26.54
C ALA A 27 11.95 -2.98 26.04
N GLY A 28 11.75 -2.90 24.72
CA GLY A 28 11.18 -1.75 24.02
C GLY A 28 9.77 -1.46 24.50
N VAL A 29 9.65 -0.62 25.52
CA VAL A 29 8.41 0.07 25.85
C VAL A 29 8.22 1.12 24.75
N ASP A 30 7.09 1.08 24.06
CA ASP A 30 6.72 2.02 23.01
C ASP A 30 6.55 3.42 23.62
N ARG A 31 7.66 4.17 23.77
CA ARG A 31 7.68 5.50 24.40
C ARG A 31 7.32 6.63 23.45
N ILE A 32 6.84 6.31 22.24
CA ILE A 32 6.42 7.31 21.26
C ILE A 32 5.34 8.23 21.85
N ASP A 33 4.42 7.69 22.63
CA ASP A 33 3.38 8.46 23.32
C ASP A 33 3.94 9.44 24.36
N GLU A 34 5.00 9.07 25.07
CA GLU A 34 5.63 9.92 26.09
C GLU A 34 6.46 11.04 25.45
N MET A 35 7.16 10.71 24.36
CA MET A 35 7.88 11.69 23.54
C MET A 35 6.92 12.71 22.93
N LEU A 36 5.77 12.26 22.40
CA LEU A 36 4.77 13.13 21.80
C LEU A 36 4.18 14.12 22.82
N LYS A 37 3.87 13.64 24.04
CA LYS A 37 3.38 14.49 25.14
C LYS A 37 4.40 15.56 25.56
N THR A 38 5.69 15.23 25.52
CA THR A 38 6.77 16.16 25.90
C THR A 38 6.96 17.27 24.86
N LEU A 39 6.82 16.95 23.57
CA LEU A 39 6.95 17.92 22.47
C LEU A 39 5.70 18.78 22.26
N GLN A 40 4.55 18.33 22.76
CA GLN A 40 3.24 18.98 22.62
C GLN A 40 3.21 20.50 22.98
N PRO A 41 3.90 20.98 24.04
CA PRO A 41 3.96 22.41 24.37
C PRO A 41 4.82 23.22 23.40
N GLU A 42 5.91 22.65 22.89
CA GLU A 42 6.89 23.35 22.03
C GLU A 42 6.35 23.61 20.63
N PHE A 43 5.52 22.69 20.11
CA PHE A 43 4.89 22.81 18.79
C PHE A 43 3.50 23.46 18.82
N GLY A 44 3.05 23.97 19.98
CA GLY A 44 1.72 24.57 20.09
C GLY A 44 0.57 23.60 19.78
N LEU A 45 0.79 22.29 19.92
CA LEU A 45 -0.22 21.24 19.68
C LEU A 45 -1.31 21.21 20.77
N ASN A 46 -1.25 22.13 21.74
CA ASN A 46 -2.34 22.45 22.67
C ASN A 46 -3.42 23.37 22.05
N SER A 47 -3.50 23.42 20.71
CA SER A 47 -4.60 24.08 20.02
C SER A 47 -5.92 23.54 20.59
N LYS A 48 -6.74 24.46 21.12
CA LYS A 48 -8.12 24.20 21.53
C LYS A 48 -9.06 24.17 20.33
N ASP A 49 -8.52 24.31 19.12
CA ASP A 49 -9.33 24.32 17.92
C ASP A 49 -9.85 22.90 17.72
N PRO A 50 -11.16 22.75 17.47
CA PRO A 50 -11.71 21.44 17.19
C PRO A 50 -11.00 20.85 15.97
N PRO A 51 -10.80 19.52 15.93
CA PRO A 51 -10.26 18.85 14.76
C PRO A 51 -11.04 19.28 13.51
N THR A 52 -10.35 19.46 12.40
CA THR A 52 -11.05 19.69 11.13
C THR A 52 -11.92 18.48 10.82
N LYS A 53 -13.00 18.68 10.07
CA LYS A 53 -13.91 17.58 9.68
C LYS A 53 -13.16 16.42 9.02
N GLU A 54 -12.14 16.73 8.22
CA GLU A 54 -11.27 15.75 7.56
C GLU A 54 -10.51 14.88 8.58
N VAL A 55 -9.98 15.48 9.64
CA VAL A 55 -9.29 14.76 10.72
C VAL A 55 -10.26 13.89 11.51
N GLU A 56 -11.45 14.41 11.81
CA GLU A 56 -12.50 13.60 12.47
C GLU A 56 -12.91 12.39 11.62
N GLU A 57 -13.10 12.57 10.32
CA GLU A 57 -13.45 11.49 9.39
C GLU A 57 -12.34 10.44 9.29
N PHE A 58 -11.08 10.87 9.26
CA PHE A 58 -9.93 9.97 9.26
C PHE A 58 -9.90 9.11 10.53
N PHE A 59 -10.02 9.71 11.72
CA PHE A 59 -10.00 8.94 12.98
C PHE A 59 -11.20 8.02 13.13
N LYS A 60 -12.39 8.44 12.66
CA LYS A 60 -13.58 7.56 12.61
C LYS A 60 -13.33 6.34 11.71
N LEU A 61 -12.72 6.55 10.55
CA LEU A 61 -12.38 5.47 9.63
C LEU A 61 -11.32 4.54 10.22
N LEU A 62 -10.27 5.10 10.84
CA LEU A 62 -9.22 4.34 11.49
C LEU A 62 -9.80 3.42 12.57
N GLN A 63 -10.61 3.97 13.47
CA GLN A 63 -11.27 3.22 14.51
C GLN A 63 -12.15 2.09 13.94
N ALA A 64 -12.96 2.39 12.91
CA ALA A 64 -13.78 1.38 12.25
C ALA A 64 -12.95 0.26 11.57
N SER A 65 -11.76 0.60 11.07
CA SER A 65 -10.85 -0.36 10.42
C SER A 65 -10.09 -1.23 11.41
N GLU A 66 -9.92 -0.78 12.66
CA GLU A 66 -9.31 -1.54 13.75
C GLU A 66 -10.28 -2.54 14.38
N GLU A 67 -11.58 -2.38 14.15
CA GLU A 67 -12.57 -3.36 14.63
C GLU A 67 -12.34 -4.74 14.00
N PRO A 68 -12.62 -5.83 14.75
CA PRO A 68 -12.55 -7.18 14.21
C PRO A 68 -13.38 -7.37 12.94
N LEU A 69 -12.88 -8.19 12.02
CA LEU A 69 -13.57 -8.57 10.79
C LEU A 69 -14.95 -9.20 11.07
N HIS A 70 -15.03 -9.96 12.16
CA HIS A 70 -16.23 -10.56 12.71
C HIS A 70 -16.11 -10.67 14.24
N GLU A 71 -17.23 -10.72 14.96
CA GLU A 71 -17.28 -10.79 16.44
C GLU A 71 -16.43 -11.92 17.03
N HIS A 72 -16.34 -13.05 16.33
CA HIS A 72 -15.58 -14.23 16.76
C HIS A 72 -14.11 -14.25 16.29
N THR A 73 -13.60 -13.14 15.75
CA THR A 73 -12.22 -13.04 15.27
C THR A 73 -11.46 -11.97 16.05
N LYS A 74 -10.14 -12.12 16.15
CA LYS A 74 -9.24 -11.09 16.70
C LYS A 74 -8.56 -10.25 15.61
N VAL A 75 -8.75 -10.62 14.35
CA VAL A 75 -8.10 -9.97 13.22
C VAL A 75 -8.95 -8.76 12.84
N SER A 76 -8.37 -7.56 12.91
CA SER A 76 -9.04 -6.35 12.47
C SER A 76 -9.23 -6.33 10.95
N LEU A 77 -10.21 -5.55 10.49
CA LEU A 77 -10.44 -5.33 9.07
C LEU A 77 -9.16 -4.85 8.36
N LEU A 78 -8.45 -3.88 8.96
CA LEU A 78 -7.22 -3.32 8.40
C LEU A 78 -6.11 -4.37 8.27
N VAL A 79 -5.87 -5.17 9.30
CA VAL A 79 -4.85 -6.23 9.28
C VAL A 79 -5.18 -7.28 8.23
N PHE A 80 -6.46 -7.64 8.10
CA PHE A 80 -6.89 -8.60 7.11
C PHE A 80 -6.68 -8.08 5.67
N VAL A 81 -7.13 -6.86 5.37
CA VAL A 81 -7.02 -6.24 4.04
C VAL A 81 -5.56 -6.02 3.64
N THR A 82 -4.72 -5.51 4.54
CA THR A 82 -3.29 -5.28 4.26
C THR A 82 -2.55 -6.58 3.97
N ARG A 83 -2.84 -7.66 4.72
CA ARG A 83 -2.28 -9.00 4.44
C ARG A 83 -2.76 -9.55 3.10
N LEU A 84 -4.03 -9.39 2.75
CA LEU A 84 -4.55 -9.82 1.45
C LEU A 84 -3.88 -9.08 0.29
N ILE A 85 -3.72 -7.76 0.39
CA ILE A 85 -3.02 -6.97 -0.64
C ILE A 85 -1.55 -7.40 -0.74
N ALA A 86 -0.88 -7.66 0.39
CA ALA A 86 0.49 -8.15 0.38
C ALA A 86 0.61 -9.54 -0.30
N ILE A 87 -0.32 -10.47 -0.03
CA ILE A 87 -0.38 -11.78 -0.68
C ILE A 87 -0.58 -11.59 -2.19
N LYS A 88 -1.55 -10.76 -2.60
CA LYS A 88 -1.79 -10.45 -4.01
C LYS A 88 -0.53 -9.96 -4.71
N SER A 89 0.19 -9.01 -4.11
CA SER A 89 1.43 -8.46 -4.69
C SER A 89 2.55 -9.50 -4.74
N LYS A 90 2.68 -10.34 -3.70
CA LYS A 90 3.72 -11.38 -3.63
C LYS A 90 3.53 -12.48 -4.66
N TYR A 91 2.29 -12.85 -4.95
CA TYR A 91 1.96 -13.98 -5.84
C TYR A 91 1.33 -13.55 -7.16
N PHE A 92 1.33 -12.26 -7.48
CA PHE A 92 0.81 -11.69 -8.72
C PHE A 92 -0.62 -12.14 -9.03
N PHE A 93 -1.50 -12.19 -8.03
CA PHE A 93 -2.91 -12.51 -8.29
C PHE A 93 -3.52 -11.46 -9.20
N SER A 94 -4.27 -11.88 -10.21
CA SER A 94 -5.11 -10.98 -11.00
C SER A 94 -6.19 -10.35 -10.09
N ASN A 95 -6.81 -9.25 -10.53
CA ASN A 95 -7.94 -8.69 -9.76
C ASN A 95 -9.13 -9.65 -9.73
N ASN A 96 -9.35 -10.42 -10.80
CA ASN A 96 -10.43 -11.39 -10.88
C ASN A 96 -10.23 -12.51 -9.83
N CYS A 97 -9.04 -13.13 -9.81
CA CYS A 97 -8.71 -14.15 -8.81
C CYS A 97 -8.83 -13.63 -7.38
N PHE A 98 -8.42 -12.38 -7.14
CA PHE A 98 -8.56 -11.74 -5.82
C PHE A 98 -10.03 -11.57 -5.41
N ASN A 99 -10.88 -11.11 -6.33
CA ASN A 99 -12.30 -10.91 -6.06
C ASN A 99 -13.02 -12.24 -5.80
N ASP A 100 -12.72 -13.29 -6.59
CA ASP A 100 -13.28 -14.63 -6.40
C ASP A 100 -12.88 -15.21 -5.03
N LEU A 101 -11.63 -15.01 -4.62
CA LEU A 101 -11.15 -15.42 -3.29
C LEU A 101 -11.90 -14.68 -2.17
N MET A 102 -12.15 -13.38 -2.33
CA MET A 102 -12.90 -12.61 -1.33
C MET A 102 -14.35 -13.06 -1.22
N GLN A 103 -15.00 -13.36 -2.34
CA GLN A 103 -16.36 -13.92 -2.33
C GLN A 103 -16.40 -15.24 -1.56
N LEU A 104 -15.49 -16.16 -1.87
CA LEU A 104 -15.39 -17.44 -1.17
C LEU A 104 -15.16 -17.27 0.34
N ILE A 105 -14.30 -16.32 0.75
CA ILE A 105 -14.07 -16.04 2.17
C ILE A 105 -15.33 -15.47 2.83
N GLY A 106 -16.05 -14.56 2.14
CA GLY A 106 -17.31 -14.00 2.61
C GLY A 106 -18.39 -15.05 2.81
N ASP A 107 -18.51 -16.02 1.91
CA ASP A 107 -19.49 -17.11 1.98
C ASP A 107 -19.26 -18.04 3.19
N VAL A 108 -18.01 -18.16 3.65
CA VAL A 108 -17.64 -19.01 4.80
C VAL A 108 -17.70 -18.23 6.12
N LEU A 109 -17.62 -16.89 6.08
CA LEU A 109 -17.67 -16.08 7.29
C LEU A 109 -19.11 -15.97 7.82
N PRO A 110 -19.32 -16.08 9.15
CA PRO A 110 -20.62 -15.83 9.74
C PRO A 110 -21.06 -14.39 9.51
N GLN A 111 -22.37 -14.19 9.30
CA GLN A 111 -22.97 -12.87 9.18
C GLN A 111 -23.33 -12.30 10.57
N PRO A 112 -23.15 -10.99 10.81
CA PRO A 112 -22.67 -9.96 9.89
C PRO A 112 -21.14 -9.80 9.91
N HIS A 113 -20.45 -10.01 8.79
CA HIS A 113 -19.01 -9.76 8.66
C HIS A 113 -18.71 -8.39 8.02
N LYS A 114 -17.53 -7.83 8.31
CA LYS A 114 -17.05 -6.54 7.77
C LYS A 114 -16.14 -6.68 6.56
N LEU A 115 -16.02 -7.88 5.99
CA LEU A 115 -15.20 -8.14 4.82
C LEU A 115 -15.60 -7.21 3.66
N PRO A 116 -14.65 -6.52 3.00
CA PRO A 116 -14.94 -5.77 1.78
C PRO A 116 -15.40 -6.72 0.66
N ASN A 117 -16.04 -6.21 -0.39
CA ASN A 117 -16.58 -7.08 -1.45
C ASN A 117 -15.56 -7.41 -2.56
N ASP A 118 -14.59 -6.53 -2.79
CA ASP A 118 -13.64 -6.64 -3.90
C ASP A 118 -12.33 -5.87 -3.65
N MET A 119 -11.40 -5.98 -4.60
CA MET A 119 -10.15 -5.24 -4.60
C MET A 119 -10.33 -3.72 -4.58
N TYR A 120 -11.38 -3.20 -5.21
CA TYR A 120 -11.62 -1.75 -5.24
C TYR A 120 -11.95 -1.23 -3.84
N GLN A 121 -12.80 -1.93 -3.09
CA GLN A 121 -13.14 -1.60 -1.72
C GLN A 121 -11.92 -1.68 -0.79
N CYS A 122 -11.11 -2.72 -0.94
CA CYS A 122 -9.83 -2.85 -0.23
C CYS A 122 -8.92 -1.64 -0.49
N LYS A 123 -8.73 -1.26 -1.76
CA LYS A 123 -7.92 -0.07 -2.12
C LYS A 123 -8.51 1.23 -1.60
N ARG A 124 -9.84 1.36 -1.60
CA ARG A 124 -10.52 2.55 -1.11
C ARG A 124 -10.29 2.72 0.39
N LEU A 125 -10.40 1.63 1.16
CA LEU A 125 -10.08 1.61 2.58
C LEU A 125 -8.62 2.03 2.83
N THR A 126 -7.66 1.37 2.17
CA THR A 126 -6.24 1.69 2.38
C THR A 126 -5.89 3.11 1.94
N LYS A 127 -6.43 3.57 0.81
CA LYS A 127 -6.23 4.96 0.35
C LYS A 127 -6.78 5.98 1.32
N ALA A 128 -7.98 5.75 1.87
CA ALA A 128 -8.60 6.67 2.82
C ALA A 128 -7.85 6.71 4.16
N LEU A 129 -7.09 5.66 4.49
CA LEU A 129 -6.16 5.61 5.63
C LEU A 129 -4.75 6.13 5.29
N GLY A 130 -4.56 6.80 4.14
CA GLY A 130 -3.27 7.33 3.72
C GLY A 130 -2.30 6.28 3.17
N MET A 131 -2.69 5.00 3.10
CA MET A 131 -1.92 3.89 2.51
C MET A 131 -2.24 3.73 1.01
N GLY A 132 -2.35 4.85 0.30
CA GLY A 132 -2.47 4.85 -1.16
C GLY A 132 -1.19 4.35 -1.81
N TYR A 133 -1.30 3.79 -3.02
CA TYR A 133 -0.13 3.43 -3.82
C TYR A 133 -0.25 4.01 -5.22
N GLU A 134 0.89 4.41 -5.77
CA GLU A 134 1.01 4.83 -7.15
C GLU A 134 1.52 3.66 -7.99
N LYS A 135 0.93 3.47 -9.16
CA LYS A 135 1.41 2.46 -10.11
C LYS A 135 2.52 3.08 -10.94
N ILE A 136 3.67 2.42 -10.96
CA ILE A 136 4.76 2.77 -11.86
C ILE A 136 4.80 1.71 -12.95
N ASP A 137 4.62 2.13 -14.19
CA ASP A 137 4.70 1.22 -15.32
C ASP A 137 6.15 0.79 -15.55
N MET A 138 6.33 -0.46 -15.97
CA MET A 138 7.62 -1.01 -16.30
C MET A 138 7.67 -1.36 -17.78
N CYS A 139 8.84 -1.20 -18.40
CA CYS A 139 9.11 -1.79 -19.71
C CYS A 139 8.74 -3.29 -19.71
N PRO A 140 8.16 -3.85 -20.78
CA PRO A 140 7.79 -5.27 -20.84
C PRO A 140 8.94 -6.24 -20.53
N ASP A 141 10.17 -5.88 -20.92
CA ASP A 141 11.39 -6.65 -20.63
C ASP A 141 12.07 -6.25 -19.30
N GLY A 142 11.41 -5.47 -18.45
CA GLY A 142 11.94 -5.03 -17.16
C GLY A 142 13.13 -4.06 -17.23
N CYS A 143 13.44 -3.50 -18.40
CA CYS A 143 14.68 -2.74 -18.59
C CYS A 143 14.68 -1.35 -17.90
N MET A 144 13.51 -0.76 -17.67
CA MET A 144 13.35 0.52 -16.97
C MET A 144 11.93 0.68 -16.44
N LEU A 145 11.79 1.54 -15.44
CA LEU A 145 10.51 2.07 -14.96
C LEU A 145 10.18 3.39 -15.66
N PHE A 146 8.90 3.67 -15.87
CA PHE A 146 8.39 4.94 -16.40
C PHE A 146 7.99 5.87 -15.24
N CYS A 147 8.98 6.27 -14.42
CA CYS A 147 8.82 7.21 -13.31
C CYS A 147 9.68 8.48 -13.51
N ASP A 148 9.47 9.49 -12.67
CA ASP A 148 10.24 10.75 -12.65
C ASP A 148 10.33 11.41 -14.04
N ASP A 149 11.55 11.68 -14.53
CA ASP A 149 11.85 12.26 -15.85
C ASP A 149 11.42 11.37 -17.04
N HIS A 150 10.88 10.18 -16.76
CA HIS A 150 10.49 9.19 -17.75
C HIS A 150 8.99 8.91 -17.76
N VAL A 151 8.20 9.63 -16.94
CA VAL A 151 6.76 9.42 -16.80
C VAL A 151 5.98 9.64 -18.11
N ASP A 152 6.43 10.53 -18.98
CA ASP A 152 5.76 10.81 -20.27
C ASP A 152 6.31 9.97 -21.43
N LYS A 153 7.33 9.12 -21.19
CA LYS A 153 7.93 8.32 -22.26
C LYS A 153 7.00 7.19 -22.65
N LYS A 154 6.85 7.01 -23.97
CA LYS A 154 6.05 5.93 -24.58
C LYS A 154 6.89 4.73 -25.03
N LYS A 155 8.22 4.85 -24.97
CA LYS A 155 9.17 3.80 -25.38
C LYS A 155 10.28 3.67 -24.35
N CYS A 156 10.73 2.45 -24.14
CA CYS A 156 11.88 2.14 -23.32
C CYS A 156 13.16 2.73 -23.95
N LEU A 157 13.95 3.44 -23.15
CA LEU A 157 15.24 4.00 -23.59
C LEU A 157 16.34 2.96 -23.77
N LYS A 158 16.17 1.76 -23.20
CA LYS A 158 17.15 0.66 -23.26
C LYS A 158 16.89 -0.29 -24.43
N CYS A 159 15.66 -0.76 -24.60
CA CYS A 159 15.31 -1.75 -25.62
C CYS A 159 14.43 -1.21 -26.75
N GLY A 160 13.96 0.04 -26.68
CA GLY A 160 13.13 0.66 -27.71
C GLY A 160 11.67 0.18 -27.77
N LYS A 161 11.28 -0.84 -26.98
CA LYS A 161 9.91 -1.35 -26.92
C LYS A 161 8.92 -0.31 -26.41
N GLY A 162 7.67 -0.40 -26.87
CA GLY A 162 6.57 0.43 -26.38
C GLY A 162 6.31 0.20 -24.88
N ARG A 163 5.82 1.24 -24.21
CA ARG A 163 5.34 1.16 -22.81
C ARG A 163 4.12 0.24 -22.69
N TYR A 164 3.21 0.34 -23.65
CA TYR A 164 1.98 -0.45 -23.72
C TYR A 164 2.18 -1.61 -24.70
N VAL A 165 1.55 -2.74 -24.40
CA VAL A 165 1.53 -3.91 -25.30
C VAL A 165 0.28 -3.84 -26.15
N GLU A 166 0.43 -3.95 -27.47
CA GLU A 166 -0.70 -4.14 -28.38
C GLU A 166 -1.14 -5.60 -28.35
N VAL A 167 -2.38 -5.83 -27.95
CA VAL A 167 -3.04 -7.13 -27.92
C VAL A 167 -4.17 -7.13 -28.92
N VAL A 168 -4.39 -8.24 -29.61
CA VAL A 168 -5.50 -8.38 -30.54
C VAL A 168 -6.69 -8.95 -29.76
N ASN A 169 -7.81 -8.23 -29.73
CA ASN A 169 -9.05 -8.70 -29.11
C ASN A 169 -9.68 -9.85 -29.90
N GLU A 170 -10.69 -10.50 -29.32
CA GLU A 170 -11.46 -11.59 -29.97
C GLU A 170 -12.10 -11.14 -31.30
N ASP A 171 -12.38 -9.85 -31.44
CA ASP A 171 -12.92 -9.22 -32.66
C ASP A 171 -11.86 -8.89 -33.73
N GLY A 172 -10.58 -9.15 -33.46
CA GLY A 172 -9.47 -8.86 -34.38
C GLY A 172 -8.89 -7.43 -34.29
N ASP A 173 -9.37 -6.62 -33.36
CA ASP A 173 -8.91 -5.24 -33.16
C ASP A 173 -7.62 -5.16 -32.33
N HIS A 174 -6.68 -4.33 -32.76
CA HIS A 174 -5.45 -4.02 -32.00
C HIS A 174 -5.76 -3.04 -30.87
N VAL A 175 -5.67 -3.51 -29.62
CA VAL A 175 -5.91 -2.72 -28.42
C VAL A 175 -4.65 -2.66 -27.58
N THR A 176 -4.22 -1.45 -27.23
CA THR A 176 -3.16 -1.23 -26.24
C THR A 176 -3.67 -1.51 -24.83
N THR A 177 -3.05 -2.46 -24.13
CA THR A 177 -3.38 -2.76 -22.73
C THR A 177 -2.21 -2.42 -21.81
N ASP A 178 -2.55 -1.89 -20.63
CA ASP A 178 -1.68 -1.88 -19.46
C ASP A 178 -1.63 -3.33 -18.94
N VAL A 179 -0.63 -4.11 -19.38
CA VAL A 179 -0.46 -5.47 -18.86
C VAL A 179 -0.23 -5.34 -17.34
N ALA A 180 -1.14 -5.95 -16.57
CA ALA A 180 -1.14 -5.99 -15.12
C ALA A 180 -0.26 -7.13 -14.58
#